data_AF-A0A151JCY5-F1
#
_entry.id   AF-A0A151JCY5-F1
#
_cell.length_a   1.000
_cell.length_b   1.000
_cell.length_c   1.000
_cell.angle_alpha   90.00
_cell.angle_beta   90.00
_cell.angle_gamma   90.00
#
_symmetry.space_group_name_H-M   'P 1'
#
loop_
_entity.id
_entity.type
_entity.pdbx_description
1 polymer ?
#
loop_
_entity_poly.entity_id
_entity_poly.type
_entity_poly.pdbx_seq_one_letter_code
_entity_poly.pdbx_strand_id
1 'polypeptide(L)'
;MKSWLKIGTVVAPVPFVFFVYKGNHPMWVKTLSTLWTAFMCLLYLGMIISPESNDLANLITFNIMALFAFFACSGLITLVKKSIQKTNNNNTINSQPKDIETQLERKPASNSPKTSAPIQPKETNTSAAQSSAEQELLTPRREKALYNLANKILEDDVVDLEESKKLRAWFKRYPESKEDPKTKELAATVELYLEDKVLDNDEALHLFVLLTDFCDGFEEREQANEKPKKKPAPTSGKRINIKESSGLSFLNELELGAQYFMNYKDAAGKVSDREIVLRKIEQNASGATYVKAFCLMRNSIRTFRADRITGICNVETGEAFV
;
A
#
# COMPACT_ATOMS: atom_id res chain seq x y z
N MET A 1 -2.24 -15.76 6.50
CA MET A 1 -2.09 -17.11 5.88
C MET A 1 -3.37 -17.46 5.16
N LYS A 2 -3.27 -18.04 3.96
CA LYS A 2 -4.40 -18.66 3.25
C LYS A 2 -4.96 -19.81 4.09
N SER A 3 -6.28 -20.05 4.04
CA SER A 3 -6.95 -21.04 4.90
C SER A 3 -6.40 -22.46 4.73
N TRP A 4 -6.07 -22.87 3.50
CA TRP A 4 -5.47 -24.19 3.23
C TRP A 4 -4.09 -24.36 3.89
N LEU A 5 -3.30 -23.28 3.98
CA LEU A 5 -1.98 -23.31 4.60
C LEU A 5 -2.06 -23.42 6.13
N LYS A 6 -3.11 -22.86 6.74
CA LYS A 6 -3.41 -23.04 8.17
C LYS A 6 -3.78 -24.50 8.48
N ILE A 7 -4.59 -25.11 7.63
CA ILE A 7 -4.98 -26.52 7.78
C ILE A 7 -3.74 -27.41 7.59
N GLY A 8 -2.93 -27.15 6.56
CA GLY A 8 -1.71 -27.92 6.31
C GLY A 8 -0.66 -27.81 7.41
N THR A 9 -0.45 -26.63 8.00
CA THR A 9 0.46 -26.46 9.14
C THR A 9 0.02 -27.19 10.41
N VAL A 10 -1.27 -27.46 10.56
CA VAL A 10 -1.80 -28.23 11.69
C VAL A 10 -1.70 -29.73 11.45
N VAL A 11 -2.11 -30.20 10.26
CA VAL A 11 -2.18 -31.62 9.92
C VAL A 11 -0.80 -32.22 9.63
N ALA A 12 0.07 -31.46 8.98
CA ALA A 12 1.41 -31.91 8.58
C ALA A 12 2.44 -30.80 8.85
N PRO A 13 2.75 -30.51 10.13
CA PRO A 13 3.52 -29.34 10.54
C PRO A 13 4.93 -29.29 9.93
N VAL A 14 5.63 -30.42 9.88
CA VAL A 14 7.01 -30.52 9.38
C VAL A 14 7.15 -30.09 7.91
N PRO A 15 6.43 -30.68 6.94
CA PRO A 15 6.52 -30.24 5.54
C PRO A 15 5.94 -28.84 5.33
N PHE A 16 4.93 -28.43 6.10
CA PHE A 16 4.28 -27.14 5.88
C PHE A 16 5.05 -25.94 6.46
N VAL A 17 5.92 -26.11 7.46
CA VAL A 17 6.86 -25.04 7.87
C VAL A 17 7.74 -24.62 6.71
N PHE A 18 8.22 -25.59 5.92
CA PHE A 18 9.04 -25.31 4.74
C PHE A 18 8.28 -24.45 3.72
N PHE A 19 6.99 -24.77 3.48
CA PHE A 19 6.12 -23.97 2.63
C PHE A 19 5.84 -22.57 3.20
N VAL A 20 5.68 -22.45 4.52
CA VAL A 20 5.49 -21.15 5.18
C VAL A 20 6.75 -20.27 5.06
N TYR A 21 7.94 -20.86 5.11
CA TYR A 21 9.20 -20.12 4.95
C TYR A 21 9.49 -19.72 3.50
N LYS A 22 9.14 -20.60 2.55
CA LYS A 22 9.25 -20.32 1.11
C LYS A 22 8.24 -19.27 0.62
N GLY A 23 7.11 -19.13 1.32
CA GLY A 23 6.11 -18.10 1.06
C GLY A 23 6.49 -16.72 1.60
N ASN A 24 5.96 -15.68 0.97
CA ASN A 24 6.10 -14.30 1.45
C ASN A 24 5.08 -14.04 2.58
N HIS A 25 5.37 -14.59 3.77
CA HIS A 25 4.52 -14.47 4.95
C HIS A 25 5.18 -13.59 6.03
N PRO A 26 4.37 -12.85 6.82
CA PRO A 26 4.88 -11.98 7.87
C PRO A 26 5.64 -12.78 8.93
N MET A 27 6.65 -12.17 9.55
CA MET A 27 7.59 -12.84 10.45
C MET A 27 6.91 -13.58 11.61
N TRP A 28 5.81 -13.02 12.14
CA TRP A 28 5.04 -13.66 13.21
C TRP A 28 4.35 -14.97 12.79
N VAL A 29 3.96 -15.10 11.52
CA VAL A 29 3.40 -16.35 10.98
C VAL A 29 4.49 -17.43 10.91
N LYS A 30 5.71 -17.04 10.54
CA LYS A 30 6.87 -17.94 10.50
C LYS A 30 7.22 -18.44 11.91
N THR A 31 7.27 -17.54 12.90
CA THR A 31 7.52 -17.91 14.30
C THR A 31 6.42 -18.77 14.90
N LEU A 32 5.15 -18.52 14.56
CA LEU A 32 4.04 -19.35 15.05
C LEU A 32 4.09 -20.76 14.46
N SER A 33 4.40 -20.86 13.16
CA SER A 33 4.52 -22.15 12.46
C SER A 33 5.69 -23.00 12.98
N THR A 34 6.84 -22.38 13.29
CA THR A 34 7.98 -23.10 13.86
C THR A 34 7.73 -23.55 15.29
N LEU A 35 7.15 -22.69 16.13
CA LEU A 35 6.80 -23.04 17.50
C LEU A 35 5.80 -24.21 17.54
N TRP A 36 4.78 -24.17 16.67
CA TRP A 36 3.81 -25.25 16.53
C TRP A 36 4.46 -26.57 16.11
N THR A 37 5.41 -26.50 15.19
CA THR A 37 6.10 -27.71 14.69
C THR A 37 7.03 -28.29 15.72
N ALA A 38 7.78 -27.45 16.45
CA ALA A 38 8.60 -27.90 17.56
C ALA A 38 7.74 -28.58 18.65
N PHE A 39 6.59 -28.00 18.98
CA PHE A 39 5.64 -28.58 19.93
C PHE A 39 5.12 -29.95 19.47
N MET A 40 4.67 -30.07 18.22
CA MET A 40 4.22 -31.35 17.68
C MET A 40 5.34 -32.39 17.64
N CYS A 41 6.57 -32.01 17.26
CA CYS A 41 7.72 -32.92 17.27
C CYS A 41 8.03 -33.43 18.69
N LEU A 42 8.01 -32.57 19.72
CA LEU A 42 8.23 -32.98 21.11
C LEU A 42 7.14 -33.94 21.60
N LEU A 43 5.88 -33.71 21.21
CA LEU A 43 4.77 -34.59 21.57
C LEU A 43 4.84 -35.95 20.88
N TYR A 44 5.16 -36.00 19.58
CA TYR A 44 5.37 -37.25 18.87
C TYR A 44 6.53 -38.04 19.46
N LEU A 45 7.61 -37.36 19.88
CA LEU A 45 8.74 -37.99 20.55
C LEU A 45 8.33 -38.56 21.93
N GLY A 46 7.47 -37.86 22.67
CA GLY A 46 6.88 -38.35 23.92
C GLY A 46 6.00 -39.59 23.74
N MET A 47 5.22 -39.65 22.66
CA MET A 47 4.40 -40.83 22.33
C MET A 47 5.25 -42.05 21.98
N ILE A 48 6.35 -41.87 21.22
CA ILE A 48 7.27 -42.96 20.88
C ILE A 48 7.93 -43.55 22.13
N ILE A 49 8.18 -42.73 23.16
CA ILE A 49 8.82 -43.14 24.40
C ILE A 49 7.85 -43.82 25.38
N SER A 50 6.52 -43.65 25.21
CA SER A 50 5.50 -44.19 26.13
C SER A 50 4.65 -45.31 25.50
N PRO A 51 5.04 -46.59 25.65
CA PRO A 51 4.49 -47.71 24.88
C PRO A 51 3.05 -48.12 25.23
N GLU A 52 2.49 -47.65 26.36
CA GLU A 52 1.12 -47.98 26.79
C GLU A 52 0.01 -47.12 26.14
N SER A 53 0.37 -46.12 25.33
CA SER A 53 -0.58 -45.12 24.79
C SER A 53 -0.87 -45.23 23.28
N ASN A 54 -0.37 -46.28 22.62
CA ASN A 54 -0.40 -46.49 21.16
C ASN A 54 -1.79 -46.79 20.57
N ASP A 55 -2.86 -46.31 21.18
CA ASP A 55 -4.20 -46.47 20.63
C ASP A 55 -4.44 -45.42 19.54
N LEU A 56 -4.64 -45.86 18.30
CA LEU A 56 -4.79 -45.00 17.12
C LEU A 56 -5.94 -44.01 17.28
N ALA A 57 -6.98 -44.38 18.04
CA ALA A 57 -8.10 -43.51 18.38
C ALA A 57 -7.68 -42.30 19.23
N ASN A 58 -6.76 -42.48 20.18
CA ASN A 58 -6.25 -41.38 21.00
C ASN A 58 -5.45 -40.39 20.15
N LEU A 59 -4.68 -40.88 19.18
CA LEU A 59 -3.94 -40.03 18.23
C LEU A 59 -4.89 -39.18 17.36
N ILE A 60 -5.98 -39.75 16.84
CA ILE A 60 -6.95 -39.03 16.00
C ILE A 60 -7.68 -37.96 16.83
N THR A 61 -8.18 -38.35 18.01
CA THR A 61 -8.91 -37.44 18.90
C THR A 61 -8.01 -36.29 19.36
N PHE A 62 -6.74 -36.58 19.64
CA PHE A 62 -5.74 -35.58 19.99
C PHE A 62 -5.43 -34.61 18.85
N ASN A 63 -5.25 -35.08 17.61
CA ASN A 63 -5.02 -34.20 16.46
C ASN A 63 -6.20 -33.25 16.21
N ILE A 64 -7.43 -33.72 16.42
CA ILE A 64 -8.63 -32.88 16.33
C ILE A 64 -8.63 -31.81 17.44
N MET A 65 -8.30 -32.18 18.67
CA MET A 65 -8.20 -31.22 19.79
C MET A 65 -7.07 -30.21 19.58
N ALA A 66 -5.92 -30.64 19.06
CA ALA A 66 -4.81 -29.76 18.70
C ALA A 66 -5.21 -28.77 17.60
N LEU A 67 -6.04 -29.19 16.64
CA LEU A 67 -6.58 -28.31 15.60
C LEU A 67 -7.47 -27.22 16.21
N PHE A 68 -8.39 -27.58 17.11
CA PHE A 68 -9.21 -26.60 17.83
C PHE A 68 -8.35 -25.64 18.68
N ALA A 69 -7.35 -26.16 19.38
CA ALA A 69 -6.44 -25.35 20.19
C ALA A 69 -5.61 -24.37 19.34
N PHE A 70 -5.12 -24.80 18.17
CA PHE A 70 -4.40 -23.93 17.24
C PHE A 70 -5.29 -22.80 16.72
N PHE A 71 -6.53 -23.11 16.34
CA PHE A 71 -7.46 -22.07 15.90
C PHE A 71 -7.82 -21.10 17.03
N ALA A 72 -8.05 -21.60 18.25
CA ALA A 72 -8.31 -20.77 19.43
C ALA A 72 -7.12 -19.85 19.76
N CYS A 73 -5.90 -20.38 19.81
CA CYS A 73 -4.69 -19.58 20.02
C CYS A 73 -4.46 -18.56 18.90
N SER A 74 -4.70 -18.95 17.64
CA SER A 74 -4.57 -18.03 16.51
C SER A 74 -5.57 -16.87 16.58
N GLY A 75 -6.80 -17.14 17.05
CA GLY A 75 -7.84 -16.14 17.29
C GLY A 75 -7.56 -15.25 18.50
N LEU A 76 -7.01 -15.82 19.58
CA LEU A 76 -6.59 -15.04 20.75
C LEU A 76 -5.46 -14.08 20.38
N ILE A 77 -4.49 -14.49 19.57
CA ILE A 77 -3.37 -13.62 19.20
C ILE A 77 -3.83 -12.50 18.26
N THR A 78 -4.82 -12.72 17.38
CA THR A 78 -5.41 -11.63 16.59
C THR A 78 -6.20 -10.65 17.46
N LEU A 79 -6.91 -11.13 18.49
CA LEU A 79 -7.62 -10.29 19.45
C LEU A 79 -6.67 -9.49 20.34
N VAL A 80 -5.59 -10.11 20.84
CA VAL A 80 -4.54 -9.43 21.60
C VAL A 80 -3.85 -8.37 20.75
N LYS A 81 -3.56 -8.64 19.48
CA LYS A 81 -3.03 -7.62 18.56
C LYS A 81 -4.01 -6.45 18.38
N LYS A 82 -5.29 -6.73 18.18
CA LYS A 82 -6.32 -5.69 18.07
C LYS A 82 -6.47 -4.88 19.36
N SER A 83 -6.29 -5.52 20.52
CA SER A 83 -6.31 -4.88 21.83
C SER A 83 -5.08 -4.01 22.08
N ILE A 84 -3.87 -4.50 21.78
CA ILE A 84 -2.62 -3.73 21.89
C ILE A 84 -2.64 -2.52 20.95
N GLN A 85 -3.17 -2.68 19.74
CA GLN A 85 -3.35 -1.58 18.79
C GLN A 85 -4.34 -0.53 19.32
N LYS A 86 -5.41 -0.96 20.00
CA LYS A 86 -6.37 -0.06 20.67
C LYS A 86 -5.76 0.67 21.88
N THR A 87 -4.92 0.00 22.67
CA THR A 87 -4.24 0.61 23.82
C THR A 87 -3.14 1.59 23.42
N ASN A 88 -2.38 1.30 22.35
CA ASN A 88 -1.41 2.26 21.81
C ASN A 88 -2.11 3.52 21.28
N ASN A 89 -3.27 3.39 20.62
CA ASN A 89 -4.05 4.53 20.15
C ASN A 89 -4.59 5.40 21.32
N ASN A 90 -4.96 4.77 22.44
CA ASN A 90 -5.42 5.50 23.64
C ASN A 90 -4.29 6.18 24.42
N ASN A 91 -3.07 5.62 24.41
CA ASN A 91 -1.92 6.22 25.10
C ASN A 91 -1.34 7.43 24.36
N THR A 92 -1.61 7.59 23.05
CA THR A 92 -1.22 8.79 22.28
C THR A 92 -2.17 9.98 22.51
N ILE A 93 -3.37 9.74 23.04
CA ILE A 93 -4.36 10.80 23.34
C ILE A 93 -4.07 11.51 24.68
N ASN A 94 -3.36 10.87 25.60
CA ASN A 94 -3.12 11.39 26.96
C ASN A 94 -1.77 12.12 27.16
N SER A 95 -1.02 12.40 26.08
CA SER A 95 0.27 13.09 26.17
C SER A 95 0.33 14.31 25.25
N GLN A 96 -0.50 15.31 25.55
CA GLN A 96 -0.22 16.71 25.18
C GLN A 96 -0.08 17.57 26.45
N PRO A 97 0.94 18.46 26.53
CA PRO A 97 1.23 19.24 27.72
C PRO A 97 0.34 20.48 27.81
N LYS A 98 -0.06 20.84 29.04
CA LYS A 98 -0.72 22.09 29.40
C LYS A 98 0.18 23.30 29.13
N ASP A 99 -0.43 24.31 28.52
CA ASP A 99 0.07 25.66 28.33
C ASP A 99 0.49 26.33 29.65
N ILE A 100 1.63 27.04 29.62
CA ILE A 100 1.87 28.22 30.48
C ILE A 100 2.54 29.29 29.61
N GLU A 101 1.76 30.30 29.26
CA GLU A 101 2.19 31.61 28.78
C GLU A 101 2.35 32.54 29.99
N THR A 102 3.36 33.44 30.01
CA THR A 102 3.28 34.89 30.40
C THR A 102 4.67 35.49 30.71
N GLN A 103 5.21 36.23 29.72
CA GLN A 103 5.71 37.64 29.70
C GLN A 103 6.78 38.24 30.66
N LEU A 104 7.44 39.28 30.08
CA LEU A 104 8.33 40.36 30.62
C LEU A 104 9.82 40.01 30.81
N GLU A 105 10.85 40.79 30.40
CA GLU A 105 11.00 42.26 30.30
C GLU A 105 12.19 42.67 29.37
N ARG A 106 12.36 43.99 29.15
CA ARG A 106 13.07 44.67 28.05
C ARG A 106 14.36 45.39 28.53
N LYS A 107 15.45 45.27 27.74
CA LYS A 107 16.51 46.29 27.39
C LYS A 107 17.65 46.65 28.40
N PRO A 108 18.73 47.39 28.03
CA PRO A 108 19.95 47.01 27.25
C PRO A 108 21.31 47.53 27.84
N ALA A 109 22.47 47.22 27.21
CA ALA A 109 23.69 48.08 27.01
C ALA A 109 24.92 47.21 26.64
N SER A 110 25.55 47.38 25.47
CA SER A 110 26.68 48.29 25.15
C SER A 110 28.06 47.77 25.55
N ASN A 111 28.92 47.44 24.57
CA ASN A 111 30.25 48.03 24.33
C ASN A 111 31.09 47.19 23.34
N SER A 112 31.38 47.77 22.17
CA SER A 112 32.67 47.65 21.44
C SER A 112 33.42 49.00 21.65
N PRO A 113 34.70 49.27 21.26
CA PRO A 113 35.44 48.88 20.03
C PRO A 113 36.97 48.65 20.26
N LYS A 114 37.86 48.26 19.33
CA LYS A 114 38.49 48.97 18.17
C LYS A 114 39.56 48.02 17.55
N THR A 115 39.62 47.82 16.21
CA THR A 115 40.56 48.43 15.21
C THR A 115 41.97 47.77 15.23
N SER A 116 42.66 47.32 14.16
CA SER A 116 42.83 47.77 12.76
C SER A 116 43.57 46.71 11.89
N ALA A 117 43.33 46.75 10.58
CA ALA A 117 43.87 45.96 9.44
C ALA A 117 45.32 46.38 9.02
N PRO A 118 45.90 46.12 7.80
CA PRO A 118 45.47 45.36 6.59
C PRO A 118 46.60 44.58 5.83
N ILE A 119 46.27 43.92 4.70
CA ILE A 119 46.92 44.00 3.35
C ILE A 119 46.33 42.89 2.42
N GLN A 120 45.76 43.31 1.28
CA GLN A 120 45.22 42.50 0.15
C GLN A 120 46.35 42.16 -0.88
N PRO A 121 46.13 41.76 -2.18
CA PRO A 121 44.95 41.29 -2.94
C PRO A 121 45.22 40.11 -3.92
N LYS A 122 44.16 39.46 -4.45
CA LYS A 122 44.09 39.09 -5.89
C LYS A 122 42.65 38.83 -6.36
N GLU A 123 42.11 39.83 -7.05
CA GLU A 123 41.46 39.79 -8.39
C GLU A 123 41.07 38.40 -8.96
N THR A 124 39.99 38.17 -9.72
CA THR A 124 38.96 38.96 -10.44
C THR A 124 38.22 37.87 -11.27
N ASN A 125 36.89 37.73 -11.30
CA ASN A 125 36.01 38.38 -12.27
C ASN A 125 34.54 37.99 -12.02
N THR A 126 33.69 39.01 -12.00
CA THR A 126 32.24 38.92 -12.18
C THR A 126 31.93 38.83 -13.67
N SER A 127 30.97 38.00 -14.06
CA SER A 127 30.17 38.26 -15.26
C SER A 127 28.75 37.82 -15.00
N ALA A 128 27.86 38.82 -15.07
CA ALA A 128 26.44 38.70 -14.97
C ALA A 128 25.87 38.07 -16.25
N ALA A 129 24.98 37.09 -16.09
CA ALA A 129 23.94 36.76 -17.06
C ALA A 129 22.69 36.32 -16.29
N GLN A 130 21.61 37.07 -16.46
CA GLN A 130 20.28 36.77 -15.92
C GLN A 130 19.62 35.61 -16.69
N SER A 131 18.67 34.96 -16.02
CA SER A 131 17.62 34.04 -16.53
C SER A 131 18.15 32.70 -17.06
N SER A 132 17.75 31.54 -16.56
CA SER A 132 16.42 31.10 -16.11
C SER A 132 16.51 30.38 -14.76
N ALA A 133 15.46 30.49 -13.94
CA ALA A 133 15.27 29.56 -12.82
C ALA A 133 15.23 28.13 -13.38
N GLU A 134 16.33 27.39 -13.25
CA GLU A 134 16.34 25.95 -13.45
C GLU A 134 15.36 25.38 -12.43
N GLN A 135 14.16 25.03 -12.89
CA GLN A 135 13.22 24.26 -12.10
C GLN A 135 13.93 22.95 -11.75
N GLU A 136 14.38 22.85 -10.51
CA GLU A 136 15.04 21.65 -10.00
C GLU A 136 14.03 20.51 -10.06
N LEU A 137 14.11 19.69 -11.11
CA LEU A 137 13.21 18.55 -11.30
C LEU A 137 13.55 17.45 -10.29
N LEU A 138 12.56 16.61 -9.98
CA LEU A 138 12.75 15.50 -9.04
C LEU A 138 13.82 14.53 -9.55
N THR A 139 14.88 14.32 -8.77
CA THR A 139 15.93 13.36 -9.14
C THR A 139 15.39 11.93 -9.23
N PRO A 140 15.90 11.07 -10.14
CA PRO A 140 15.41 9.69 -10.30
C PRO A 140 15.47 8.86 -9.01
N ARG A 141 16.46 9.13 -8.15
CA ARG A 141 16.60 8.48 -6.84
C ARG A 141 15.46 8.85 -5.89
N ARG A 142 15.03 10.12 -5.90
CA ARG A 142 13.90 10.61 -5.08
C ARG A 142 12.57 10.11 -5.65
N GLU A 143 12.42 10.08 -6.97
CA GLU A 143 11.25 9.50 -7.65
C GLU A 143 11.06 8.02 -7.27
N LYS A 144 12.13 7.22 -7.28
CA LYS A 144 12.10 5.82 -6.85
C LYS A 144 11.77 5.65 -5.35
N ALA A 145 12.20 6.60 -4.51
CA ALA A 145 11.84 6.59 -3.09
C ALA A 145 10.36 6.89 -2.87
N LEU A 146 9.78 7.82 -3.63
CA LEU A 146 8.35 8.09 -3.63
C LEU A 146 7.56 6.88 -4.12
N TYR A 147 8.03 6.22 -5.17
CA TYR A 147 7.43 4.98 -5.69
C TYR A 147 7.37 3.87 -4.64
N ASN A 148 8.47 3.62 -3.92
CA ASN A 148 8.49 2.63 -2.85
C ASN A 148 7.55 3.00 -1.69
N LEU A 149 7.45 4.29 -1.35
CA LEU A 149 6.51 4.77 -0.34
C LEU A 149 5.06 4.56 -0.81
N ALA A 150 4.75 4.95 -2.04
CA ALA A 150 3.43 4.79 -2.64
C ALA A 150 3.01 3.33 -2.67
N ASN A 151 3.87 2.42 -3.12
CA ASN A 151 3.58 0.98 -3.10
C ASN A 151 3.28 0.46 -1.69
N LYS A 152 4.01 0.95 -0.67
CA LYS A 152 3.76 0.56 0.72
C LYS A 152 2.39 1.02 1.22
N ILE A 153 1.97 2.23 0.84
CA ILE A 153 0.64 2.77 1.16
C ILE A 153 -0.46 1.99 0.43
N LEU A 154 -0.17 1.47 -0.76
CA LEU A 154 -1.14 0.69 -1.54
C LEU A 154 -1.18 -0.81 -1.14
N GLU A 155 -0.38 -1.26 -0.17
CA GLU A 155 -0.27 -2.70 0.18
C GLU A 155 -1.54 -3.29 0.81
N ASP A 156 -2.21 -2.52 1.66
CA ASP A 156 -3.41 -2.94 2.40
C ASP A 156 -4.70 -2.38 1.81
N ASP A 157 -4.63 -1.88 0.56
CA ASP A 157 -5.79 -1.57 -0.28
C ASP A 157 -6.67 -0.42 0.26
N VAL A 158 -6.18 0.34 1.24
CA VAL A 158 -6.84 1.47 1.91
C VAL A 158 -5.79 2.55 2.15
N VAL A 159 -6.15 3.82 1.94
CA VAL A 159 -5.26 4.94 2.29
C VAL A 159 -5.71 5.52 3.62
N ASP A 160 -4.87 5.40 4.63
CA ASP A 160 -5.19 5.91 5.96
C ASP A 160 -4.72 7.36 6.16
N LEU A 161 -5.31 8.04 7.15
CA LEU A 161 -4.87 9.38 7.56
C LEU A 161 -3.38 9.43 7.95
N GLU A 162 -2.87 8.39 8.61
CA GLU A 162 -1.44 8.32 8.98
C GLU A 162 -0.53 8.22 7.75
N GLU A 163 -0.96 7.49 6.74
CA GLU A 163 -0.22 7.28 5.50
C GLU A 163 -0.24 8.52 4.63
N SER A 164 -1.39 9.18 4.56
CA SER A 164 -1.54 10.48 3.93
C SER A 164 -0.67 11.54 4.61
N LYS A 165 -0.55 11.51 5.95
CA LYS A 165 0.39 12.36 6.69
C LYS A 165 1.86 12.05 6.36
N LYS A 166 2.24 10.78 6.23
CA LYS A 166 3.60 10.38 5.79
C LYS A 166 3.88 10.89 4.37
N LEU A 167 2.90 10.80 3.48
CA LEU A 167 2.99 11.30 2.12
C LEU A 167 3.14 12.84 2.10
N ARG A 168 2.35 13.57 2.89
CA ARG A 168 2.50 15.02 3.07
C ARG A 168 3.87 15.41 3.62
N ALA A 169 4.36 14.67 4.62
CA ALA A 169 5.69 14.90 5.19
C ALA A 169 6.81 14.70 4.14
N TRP A 170 6.64 13.74 3.24
CA TRP A 170 7.54 13.52 2.12
C TRP A 170 7.54 14.73 1.17
N PHE A 171 6.38 15.23 0.76
CA PHE A 171 6.25 16.41 -0.11
C PHE A 171 6.77 17.71 0.54
N LYS A 172 6.65 17.84 1.87
CA LYS A 172 7.25 18.96 2.62
C LYS A 172 8.77 18.89 2.66
N ARG A 173 9.33 17.68 2.68
CA ARG A 173 10.79 17.46 2.71
C ARG A 173 11.45 17.74 1.36
N TYR A 174 10.71 17.57 0.26
CA TYR A 174 11.20 17.70 -1.11
C TYR A 174 10.33 18.70 -1.89
N PRO A 175 10.47 20.01 -1.68
CA PRO A 175 9.62 21.02 -2.32
C PRO A 175 9.68 20.98 -3.85
N GLU A 176 10.77 20.49 -4.45
CA GLU A 176 10.91 20.25 -5.89
C GLU A 176 9.81 19.34 -6.49
N SER A 177 9.27 18.42 -5.70
CA SER A 177 8.18 17.52 -6.13
C SER A 177 6.83 18.22 -6.26
N LYS A 178 6.68 19.45 -5.74
CA LYS A 178 5.46 20.24 -5.94
C LYS A 178 5.39 20.85 -7.33
N GLU A 179 6.54 21.08 -7.96
CA GLU A 179 6.62 21.70 -9.28
C GLU A 179 6.85 20.70 -10.41
N ASP A 180 7.27 19.47 -10.10
CA ASP A 180 7.45 18.41 -11.08
C ASP A 180 6.09 17.99 -11.69
N PRO A 181 5.90 18.06 -13.02
CA PRO A 181 4.64 17.69 -13.67
C PRO A 181 4.15 16.29 -13.33
N LYS A 182 5.04 15.36 -12.95
CA LYS A 182 4.68 13.99 -12.56
C LYS A 182 4.03 13.88 -11.19
N THR A 183 4.37 14.78 -10.27
CA THR A 183 4.02 14.65 -8.85
C THR A 183 3.23 15.85 -8.33
N LYS A 184 3.15 16.95 -9.10
CA LYS A 184 2.43 18.18 -8.78
C LYS A 184 0.96 17.96 -8.41
N GLU A 185 0.22 17.18 -9.21
CA GLU A 185 -1.20 16.90 -8.93
C GLU A 185 -1.38 16.13 -7.62
N LEU A 186 -0.55 15.10 -7.40
CA LEU A 186 -0.54 14.32 -6.17
C LEU A 186 -0.17 15.18 -4.96
N ALA A 187 0.87 16.03 -5.08
CA ALA A 187 1.32 16.92 -4.02
C ALA A 187 0.25 17.95 -3.63
N ALA A 188 -0.40 18.57 -4.62
CA ALA A 188 -1.47 19.54 -4.40
C ALA A 188 -2.69 18.90 -3.73
N THR A 189 -3.09 17.70 -4.19
CA THR A 189 -4.24 16.98 -3.66
C THR A 189 -4.03 16.55 -2.20
N VAL A 190 -2.83 16.07 -1.87
CA VAL A 190 -2.45 15.70 -0.49
C VAL A 190 -2.44 16.91 0.43
N GLU A 191 -2.05 18.09 -0.06
CA GLU A 191 -2.04 19.30 0.77
C GLU A 191 -3.46 19.82 1.05
N LEU A 192 -4.34 19.72 0.05
CA LEU A 192 -5.77 20.07 0.14
C LEU A 192 -6.51 19.16 1.13
N TYR A 193 -6.45 17.83 0.94
CA TYR A 193 -7.20 16.86 1.75
C TYR A 193 -6.65 16.66 3.16
N LEU A 194 -5.54 17.31 3.51
CA LEU A 194 -5.01 17.28 4.87
C LEU A 194 -5.00 18.67 5.51
N GLU A 195 -5.72 19.63 4.92
CA GLU A 195 -5.88 20.97 5.48
C GLU A 195 -6.72 20.93 6.76
N ASP A 196 -7.85 20.23 6.73
CA ASP A 196 -8.78 20.06 7.85
C ASP A 196 -8.34 18.97 8.86
N LYS A 197 -7.26 18.24 8.55
CA LYS A 197 -6.67 17.13 9.32
C LYS A 197 -7.58 15.91 9.46
N VAL A 198 -8.68 15.86 8.73
CA VAL A 198 -9.52 14.68 8.56
C VAL A 198 -9.18 14.07 7.20
N LEU A 199 -9.41 12.78 7.03
CA LEU A 199 -9.36 12.16 5.71
C LEU A 199 -10.61 11.33 5.60
N ASP A 200 -11.55 11.78 4.80
CA ASP A 200 -12.77 11.02 4.56
C ASP A 200 -12.52 9.87 3.57
N ASN A 201 -13.53 9.00 3.41
CA ASN A 201 -13.41 7.83 2.54
C ASN A 201 -13.23 8.22 1.06
N ASP A 202 -13.79 9.35 0.64
CA ASP A 202 -13.78 9.79 -0.75
C ASP A 202 -12.43 10.43 -1.11
N GLU A 203 -11.86 11.22 -0.21
CA GLU A 203 -10.50 11.74 -0.26
C GLU A 203 -9.46 10.62 -0.24
N ALA A 204 -9.63 9.63 0.65
CA ALA A 204 -8.77 8.45 0.72
C ALA A 204 -8.79 7.67 -0.59
N LEU A 205 -9.97 7.45 -1.17
CA LEU A 205 -10.12 6.76 -2.45
C LEU A 205 -9.49 7.55 -3.60
N HIS A 206 -9.64 8.88 -3.61
CA HIS A 206 -9.03 9.71 -4.63
C HIS A 206 -7.50 9.70 -4.52
N LEU A 207 -6.94 9.82 -3.31
CA LEU A 207 -5.49 9.68 -3.08
C LEU A 207 -4.98 8.31 -3.52
N PHE A 208 -5.74 7.25 -3.25
CA PHE A 208 -5.39 5.89 -3.70
C PHE A 208 -5.27 5.83 -5.23
N VAL A 209 -6.20 6.47 -5.96
CA VAL A 209 -6.16 6.52 -7.43
C VAL A 209 -4.95 7.33 -7.91
N LEU A 210 -4.68 8.50 -7.35
CA LEU A 210 -3.52 9.31 -7.76
C LEU A 210 -2.18 8.63 -7.47
N LEU A 211 -2.07 7.92 -6.34
CA LEU A 211 -0.89 7.11 -6.02
C LEU A 211 -0.73 5.94 -7.00
N THR A 212 -1.85 5.33 -7.38
CA THR A 212 -1.88 4.25 -8.38
C THR A 212 -1.40 4.76 -9.75
N ASP A 213 -1.93 5.90 -10.20
CA ASP A 213 -1.54 6.54 -11.46
C ASP A 213 -0.04 6.91 -11.46
N PHE A 214 0.47 7.45 -10.34
CA PHE A 214 1.89 7.75 -10.17
C PHE A 214 2.77 6.51 -10.28
N CYS A 215 2.44 5.44 -9.56
CA CYS A 215 3.17 4.17 -9.63
C CYS A 215 3.16 3.59 -11.05
N ASP A 216 2.00 3.62 -11.72
CA ASP A 216 1.87 3.15 -13.09
C ASP A 216 2.75 3.93 -14.06
N GLY A 217 2.77 5.25 -13.96
CA GLY A 217 3.64 6.09 -14.79
C GLY A 217 5.12 5.79 -14.54
N PHE A 218 5.53 5.60 -13.28
CA PHE A 218 6.91 5.25 -12.93
C PHE A 218 7.32 3.89 -13.52
N GLU A 219 6.49 2.87 -13.32
CA GLU A 219 6.75 1.51 -13.78
C GLU A 219 6.71 1.40 -15.31
N GLU A 220 5.88 2.17 -16.02
CA GLU A 220 5.89 2.21 -17.48
C GLU A 220 7.23 2.74 -18.02
N ARG A 221 7.79 3.76 -17.36
CA ARG A 221 9.11 4.30 -17.71
C ARG A 221 10.25 3.32 -17.40
N GLU A 222 10.18 2.62 -16.27
CA GLU A 222 11.14 1.55 -15.95
C GLU A 222 11.02 0.36 -16.92
N GLN A 223 9.80 -0.04 -17.31
CA GLN A 223 9.57 -1.11 -18.27
C GLN A 223 9.90 -0.71 -19.71
N ALA A 224 9.73 0.55 -20.11
CA ALA A 224 10.25 1.02 -21.39
C ALA A 224 11.78 0.84 -21.50
N ASN A 225 12.47 0.73 -20.35
CA ASN A 225 13.90 0.44 -20.26
C ASN A 225 14.22 -1.06 -20.12
N GLU A 226 13.23 -1.96 -19.93
CA GLU A 226 13.43 -3.41 -19.75
C GLU A 226 12.56 -4.28 -20.68
N LYS A 227 13.09 -5.42 -21.18
CA LYS A 227 12.36 -6.31 -22.11
C LYS A 227 11.20 -7.09 -21.43
N PRO A 228 10.09 -7.36 -22.14
CA PRO A 228 8.84 -7.84 -21.55
C PRO A 228 8.86 -9.31 -21.08
N LYS A 229 8.17 -9.61 -19.96
CA LYS A 229 7.92 -10.97 -19.44
C LYS A 229 6.44 -11.36 -19.52
N LYS A 230 6.20 -12.66 -19.79
CA LYS A 230 4.90 -13.29 -20.09
C LYS A 230 3.99 -13.52 -18.87
N LYS A 231 2.69 -13.47 -19.15
CA LYS A 231 1.51 -13.48 -18.24
C LYS A 231 1.03 -14.91 -17.87
N PRO A 232 0.39 -15.10 -16.69
CA PRO A 232 -0.38 -16.29 -16.35
C PRO A 232 -1.89 -16.15 -16.68
N ALA A 233 -2.56 -17.30 -16.85
CA ALA A 233 -3.95 -17.43 -17.33
C ALA A 233 -5.03 -17.22 -16.23
N PRO A 234 -6.25 -16.77 -16.59
CA PRO A 234 -7.33 -16.47 -15.64
C PRO A 234 -8.38 -17.59 -15.50
N THR A 235 -9.32 -17.38 -14.57
CA THR A 235 -10.44 -18.26 -14.22
C THR A 235 -11.72 -17.43 -14.09
N SER A 236 -12.83 -17.89 -14.66
CA SER A 236 -14.09 -17.15 -14.84
C SER A 236 -14.91 -16.93 -13.56
N GLY A 237 -15.78 -15.91 -13.56
CA GLY A 237 -16.67 -15.62 -12.43
C GLY A 237 -17.93 -14.83 -12.81
N LYS A 238 -18.67 -14.38 -11.79
CA LYS A 238 -20.13 -14.15 -11.80
C LYS A 238 -20.50 -12.68 -12.09
N ARG A 239 -21.58 -12.44 -12.85
CA ARG A 239 -22.12 -11.11 -13.22
C ARG A 239 -22.67 -10.30 -12.03
N ILE A 240 -22.60 -8.97 -12.11
CA ILE A 240 -23.10 -8.00 -11.11
C ILE A 240 -24.27 -7.19 -11.68
N ASN A 241 -25.12 -6.67 -10.80
CA ASN A 241 -26.23 -5.76 -11.13
C ASN A 241 -26.01 -4.43 -10.39
N ILE A 242 -25.70 -3.33 -11.08
CA ILE A 242 -25.53 -1.98 -10.53
C ILE A 242 -26.73 -1.13 -10.97
N LYS A 243 -27.25 -0.28 -10.05
CA LYS A 243 -28.31 0.68 -10.36
C LYS A 243 -27.81 1.71 -11.38
N GLU A 244 -28.52 1.85 -12.50
CA GLU A 244 -28.27 2.81 -13.56
C GLU A 244 -28.33 4.25 -13.03
N SER A 245 -27.20 4.97 -13.04
CA SER A 245 -27.21 6.42 -12.77
C SER A 245 -26.25 7.24 -13.63
N SER A 246 -25.61 6.67 -14.64
CA SER A 246 -24.73 7.41 -15.57
C SER A 246 -24.36 6.51 -16.74
N GLY A 247 -24.03 7.07 -17.91
CA GLY A 247 -23.75 6.37 -19.18
C GLY A 247 -22.54 5.42 -19.20
N LEU A 248 -22.45 4.55 -18.20
CA LEU A 248 -21.46 3.51 -17.96
C LEU A 248 -22.17 2.15 -17.91
N SER A 249 -23.17 1.95 -18.79
CA SER A 249 -24.03 0.75 -18.84
C SER A 249 -23.21 -0.53 -18.95
N PHE A 250 -22.05 -0.45 -19.62
CA PHE A 250 -21.12 -1.56 -19.79
C PHE A 250 -20.64 -2.18 -18.48
N LEU A 251 -20.61 -1.43 -17.37
CA LEU A 251 -20.16 -1.94 -16.08
C LEU A 251 -21.05 -3.05 -15.53
N ASN A 252 -22.34 -3.05 -15.90
CA ASN A 252 -23.30 -4.10 -15.52
C ASN A 252 -23.06 -5.41 -16.26
N GLU A 253 -22.41 -5.35 -17.42
CA GLU A 253 -22.12 -6.50 -18.26
C GLU A 253 -20.80 -7.17 -17.87
N LEU A 254 -20.01 -6.53 -17.00
CA LEU A 254 -18.75 -7.07 -16.51
C LEU A 254 -18.96 -8.18 -15.44
N GLU A 255 -18.11 -9.18 -15.53
CA GLU A 255 -18.09 -10.38 -14.71
C GLU A 255 -16.97 -10.29 -13.67
N LEU A 256 -17.32 -10.44 -12.39
CA LEU A 256 -16.32 -10.50 -11.32
C LEU A 256 -15.45 -11.72 -11.50
N GLY A 257 -14.14 -11.54 -11.38
CA GLY A 257 -13.15 -12.61 -11.55
C GLY A 257 -12.77 -12.85 -13.01
N ALA A 258 -13.52 -12.33 -13.99
CA ALA A 258 -13.14 -12.45 -15.40
C ALA A 258 -11.94 -11.54 -15.73
N GLN A 259 -11.20 -11.97 -16.75
CA GLN A 259 -10.07 -11.22 -17.27
C GLN A 259 -10.50 -10.31 -18.40
N TYR A 260 -10.07 -9.06 -18.30
CA TYR A 260 -10.36 -8.03 -19.29
C TYR A 260 -9.08 -7.40 -19.81
N PHE A 261 -9.09 -7.13 -21.10
CA PHE A 261 -8.19 -6.17 -21.74
C PHE A 261 -8.88 -4.80 -21.72
N MET A 262 -8.22 -3.78 -21.18
CA MET A 262 -8.83 -2.47 -20.91
C MET A 262 -7.93 -1.36 -21.44
N ASN A 263 -8.52 -0.41 -22.16
CA ASN A 263 -7.91 0.84 -22.58
C ASN A 263 -8.23 1.92 -21.55
N TYR A 264 -7.22 2.36 -20.79
CA TYR A 264 -7.40 3.30 -19.69
C TYR A 264 -6.66 4.61 -19.95
N LYS A 265 -7.37 5.73 -19.77
CA LYS A 265 -6.82 7.07 -19.87
C LYS A 265 -6.42 7.55 -18.46
N ASP A 266 -5.13 7.78 -18.24
CA ASP A 266 -4.64 8.29 -16.95
C ASP A 266 -5.06 9.76 -16.70
N ALA A 267 -4.75 10.28 -15.50
CA ALA A 267 -5.01 11.68 -15.15
C ALA A 267 -4.30 12.69 -16.08
N ALA A 268 -3.14 12.33 -16.62
CA ALA A 268 -2.39 13.13 -17.59
C ALA A 268 -2.98 13.06 -19.02
N GLY A 269 -4.00 12.22 -19.22
CA GLY A 269 -4.70 12.05 -20.49
C GLY A 269 -4.04 11.04 -21.44
N LYS A 270 -3.01 10.32 -21.01
CA LYS A 270 -2.35 9.28 -21.79
C LYS A 270 -3.16 7.98 -21.72
N VAL A 271 -3.38 7.36 -22.87
CA VAL A 271 -4.08 6.07 -22.96
C VAL A 271 -3.06 4.94 -22.87
N SER A 272 -3.36 3.95 -22.05
CA SER A 272 -2.55 2.74 -21.90
C SER A 272 -3.42 1.49 -21.91
N ASP A 273 -2.85 0.42 -22.46
CA ASP A 273 -3.46 -0.91 -22.42
C ASP A 273 -3.18 -1.57 -21.08
N ARG A 274 -4.20 -2.22 -20.51
CA ARG A 274 -4.15 -2.89 -19.23
C ARG A 274 -4.78 -4.27 -19.37
N GLU A 275 -4.21 -5.24 -18.68
CA GLU A 275 -4.83 -6.55 -18.51
C GLU A 275 -5.17 -6.72 -17.04
N ILE A 276 -6.46 -6.87 -16.75
CA ILE A 276 -7.00 -6.82 -15.40
C ILE A 276 -7.87 -8.02 -15.12
N VAL A 277 -7.94 -8.41 -13.85
CA VAL A 277 -8.94 -9.37 -13.34
C VAL A 277 -9.86 -8.62 -12.41
N LEU A 278 -11.13 -8.48 -12.82
CA LEU A 278 -12.10 -7.65 -12.10
C LEU A 278 -12.34 -8.22 -10.69
N ARG A 279 -12.31 -7.37 -9.66
CA ARG A 279 -12.51 -7.78 -8.26
C ARG A 279 -13.78 -7.21 -7.67
N LYS A 280 -14.01 -5.90 -7.87
CA LYS A 280 -15.12 -5.17 -7.28
C LYS A 280 -15.38 -3.89 -8.08
N ILE A 281 -16.62 -3.42 -8.07
CA ILE A 281 -17.01 -2.09 -8.56
C ILE A 281 -17.63 -1.35 -7.38
N GLU A 282 -17.22 -0.11 -7.17
CA GLU A 282 -17.66 0.76 -6.07
C GLU A 282 -18.12 2.10 -6.62
N GLN A 283 -19.14 2.69 -6.01
CA GLN A 283 -19.57 4.05 -6.30
C GLN A 283 -19.30 4.93 -5.08
N ASN A 284 -18.75 6.11 -5.35
CA ASN A 284 -18.57 7.17 -4.37
C ASN A 284 -19.91 7.90 -4.14
N ALA A 285 -20.08 8.56 -2.98
CA ALA A 285 -21.23 9.41 -2.67
C ALA A 285 -21.48 10.53 -3.72
N SER A 286 -20.42 10.97 -4.40
CA SER A 286 -20.49 11.91 -5.54
C SER A 286 -21.02 11.32 -6.85
N GLY A 287 -21.29 10.00 -6.90
CA GLY A 287 -21.76 9.29 -8.08
C GLY A 287 -20.65 8.79 -9.01
N ALA A 288 -19.38 9.09 -8.73
CA ALA A 288 -18.25 8.57 -9.49
C ALA A 288 -18.09 7.05 -9.26
N THR A 289 -17.96 6.29 -10.34
CA THR A 289 -17.82 4.82 -10.29
C THR A 289 -16.35 4.42 -10.44
N TYR A 290 -15.90 3.49 -9.59
CA TYR A 290 -14.53 2.98 -9.53
C TYR A 290 -14.52 1.46 -9.69
N VAL A 291 -13.56 0.97 -10.45
CA VAL A 291 -13.33 -0.44 -10.78
C VAL A 291 -12.06 -0.90 -10.07
N LYS A 292 -12.21 -1.76 -9.06
CA LYS A 292 -11.09 -2.40 -8.38
C LYS A 292 -10.77 -3.72 -9.06
N ALA A 293 -9.53 -3.90 -9.49
CA ALA A 293 -9.11 -5.07 -10.24
C ALA A 293 -7.65 -5.45 -9.95
N PHE A 294 -7.31 -6.71 -10.15
CA PHE A 294 -5.92 -7.16 -10.10
C PHE A 294 -5.27 -6.94 -11.46
N CYS A 295 -4.28 -6.05 -11.55
CA CYS A 295 -3.57 -5.74 -12.78
C CYS A 295 -2.45 -6.78 -13.01
N LEU A 296 -2.58 -7.59 -14.06
CA LEU A 296 -1.66 -8.69 -14.36
C LEU A 296 -0.29 -8.21 -14.83
N MET A 297 -0.23 -7.05 -15.50
CA MET A 297 1.03 -6.45 -15.94
C MET A 297 1.90 -5.97 -14.77
N ARG A 298 1.27 -5.65 -13.63
CA ARG A 298 1.94 -5.13 -12.43
C ARG A 298 1.96 -6.13 -11.28
N ASN A 299 1.17 -7.20 -11.37
CA ASN A 299 1.01 -8.21 -10.34
C ASN A 299 0.56 -7.62 -8.99
N SER A 300 -0.32 -6.62 -9.03
CA SER A 300 -0.87 -5.89 -7.87
C SER A 300 -2.35 -5.52 -8.05
N ILE A 301 -3.04 -5.22 -6.95
CA ILE A 301 -4.42 -4.71 -6.99
C ILE A 301 -4.36 -3.20 -7.28
N ARG A 302 -5.21 -2.73 -8.20
CA ARG A 302 -5.32 -1.33 -8.59
C ARG A 302 -6.79 -0.93 -8.73
N THR A 303 -7.06 0.35 -8.53
CA THR A 303 -8.39 0.94 -8.65
C THR A 303 -8.40 1.93 -9.80
N PHE A 304 -9.36 1.77 -10.71
CA PHE A 304 -9.50 2.54 -11.94
C PHE A 304 -10.79 3.34 -11.89
N ARG A 305 -10.79 4.59 -12.37
CA ARG A 305 -12.03 5.37 -12.48
C ARG A 305 -12.78 4.94 -13.75
N ALA A 306 -14.06 4.60 -13.64
CA ALA A 306 -14.79 3.99 -14.76
C ALA A 306 -15.00 4.93 -15.94
N ASP A 307 -15.13 6.23 -15.70
CA ASP A 307 -15.21 7.29 -16.71
C ASP A 307 -13.92 7.46 -17.53
N ARG A 308 -12.80 6.95 -17.03
CA ARG A 308 -11.50 6.96 -17.71
C ARG A 308 -11.24 5.68 -18.51
N ILE A 309 -12.16 4.72 -18.47
CA ILE A 309 -12.12 3.52 -19.31
C ILE A 309 -12.66 3.89 -20.68
N THR A 310 -11.80 3.83 -21.69
CA THR A 310 -12.14 4.17 -23.08
C THR A 310 -12.58 2.95 -23.90
N GLY A 311 -12.32 1.75 -23.39
CA GLY A 311 -12.75 0.49 -23.95
C GLY A 311 -12.34 -0.66 -23.06
N ILE A 312 -13.15 -1.71 -23.01
CA ILE A 312 -12.86 -2.92 -22.24
C ILE A 312 -13.34 -4.15 -23.01
N CYS A 313 -12.54 -5.19 -23.08
CA CYS A 313 -12.82 -6.40 -23.84
C CYS A 313 -12.57 -7.63 -22.97
N ASN A 314 -13.54 -8.54 -22.91
CA ASN A 314 -13.38 -9.80 -22.20
C ASN A 314 -12.41 -10.70 -22.98
N VAL A 315 -11.35 -11.17 -22.33
CA VAL A 315 -10.33 -12.01 -22.97
C VAL A 315 -10.89 -13.39 -23.34
N GLU A 316 -11.89 -13.89 -22.62
CA GLU A 316 -12.48 -15.21 -22.86
C GLU A 316 -13.55 -15.18 -23.95
N THR A 317 -14.49 -14.22 -23.89
CA THR A 317 -15.62 -14.15 -24.82
C THR A 317 -15.33 -13.31 -26.05
N GLY A 318 -14.32 -12.43 -26.01
CA GLY A 318 -14.05 -11.44 -27.05
C GLY A 318 -15.09 -10.32 -27.12
N GLU A 319 -16.02 -10.27 -26.18
CA GLU A 319 -17.02 -9.20 -26.08
C GLU A 319 -16.33 -7.90 -25.71
N ALA A 320 -16.45 -6.90 -26.58
CA ALA A 320 -15.95 -5.56 -26.39
C ALA A 320 -17.08 -4.64 -25.93
N PHE A 321 -16.83 -3.90 -24.87
CA PHE A 321 -17.71 -2.90 -24.29
C PHE A 321 -17.03 -1.54 -24.39
N VAL A 322 -17.76 -0.55 -24.92
CA VAL A 322 -17.29 0.82 -25.20
C VAL A 322 -18.28 1.81 -24.60
#